data_AF-A0A957CQP1-F1
#
_entry.id   AF-A0A957CQP1-F1
#
_cell.length_a   1.000
_cell.length_b   1.000
_cell.length_c   1.000
_cell.angle_alpha   90.00
_cell.angle_beta   90.00
_cell.angle_gamma   90.00
#
_symmetry.space_group_name_H-M   'P 1'
#
loop_
_entity.id
_entity.type
_entity.pdbx_description
1 polymer ?
#
loop_
_entity_poly.entity_id
_entity_poly.type
_entity_poly.pdbx_seq_one_letter_code
_entity_poly.pdbx_strand_id
1 'polypeptide(L)'
;RNLYLDEFLDISDEAIAFNQQNHWSDVDAFTFQFEHLLANNEADLSALMHLIDQSGDTFLPGFSVVGSTLFEEWKHRQRLQVRQQWIRVLEWLAQHCWESGDLICVRRYAERLVRCAPWHKHGQAYL
;
A
#
# COMPACT_ATOMS: atom_id res chain seq x y z
N ARG A 1 19.39 21.86 -20.80
CA ARG A 1 18.17 21.02 -20.67
C ARG A 1 18.61 19.58 -20.87
N ASN A 2 18.52 18.75 -19.84
CA ASN A 2 19.09 17.41 -19.84
C ASN A 2 17.99 16.44 -20.31
N LEU A 3 18.00 16.10 -21.60
CA LEU A 3 16.91 15.39 -22.29
C LEU A 3 16.50 14.06 -21.63
N TYR A 4 17.36 13.49 -20.78
CA TYR A 4 17.11 12.21 -20.09
C TYR A 4 16.25 12.35 -18.83
N LEU A 5 16.28 13.51 -18.16
CA LEU A 5 15.47 13.73 -16.94
C LEU A 5 14.06 14.17 -17.27
N ASP A 6 13.88 14.90 -18.38
CA ASP A 6 12.57 15.37 -18.87
C ASP A 6 11.61 14.20 -19.17
N GLU A 7 12.13 12.98 -19.36
CA GLU A 7 11.32 11.76 -19.56
C GLU A 7 10.64 11.27 -18.26
N PHE A 8 11.23 11.55 -17.09
CA PHE A 8 10.79 11.00 -15.80
C PHE A 8 10.39 12.07 -14.79
N LEU A 9 10.83 13.32 -15.00
CA LEU A 9 10.64 14.43 -14.08
C LEU A 9 10.14 15.67 -14.83
N ASP A 10 9.14 16.31 -14.25
CA ASP A 10 8.73 17.66 -14.60
C ASP A 10 9.44 18.63 -13.66
N ILE A 11 10.36 19.44 -14.20
CA ILE A 11 11.16 20.40 -13.44
C ILE A 11 10.73 21.82 -13.82
N SER A 12 10.31 22.60 -12.83
CA SER A 12 10.07 24.04 -12.92
C SER A 12 10.93 24.80 -11.91
N ASP A 13 10.89 26.14 -11.99
CA ASP A 13 11.58 27.00 -11.02
C ASP A 13 10.97 26.88 -9.60
N GLU A 14 9.77 26.33 -9.49
CA GLU A 14 8.99 26.23 -8.24
C GLU A 14 9.03 24.81 -7.65
N ALA A 15 9.17 23.78 -8.48
CA ALA A 15 9.03 22.40 -8.06
C ALA A 15 9.77 21.39 -8.97
N ILE A 16 10.07 20.24 -8.38
CA ILE A 16 10.44 19.01 -9.09
C ILE A 16 9.34 17.99 -8.80
N ALA A 17 8.74 17.45 -9.86
CA ALA A 17 7.69 16.43 -9.76
C ALA A 17 8.03 15.24 -10.66
N PHE A 18 7.44 14.08 -10.37
CA PHE A 18 7.45 12.96 -11.31
C PHE A 18 6.57 13.27 -12.52
N ASN A 19 7.06 12.90 -13.70
CA ASN A 19 6.27 12.91 -14.91
C ASN A 19 5.12 11.91 -14.76
N GLN A 20 3.89 12.42 -14.77
CA GLN A 20 2.69 11.63 -14.50
C GLN A 20 2.45 10.51 -15.53
N GLN A 21 3.01 10.62 -16.73
CA GLN A 21 2.83 9.66 -17.81
C GLN A 21 3.87 8.54 -17.80
N ASN A 22 5.01 8.75 -17.12
CA ASN A 22 6.15 7.84 -17.18
C ASN A 22 6.78 7.63 -15.80
N HIS A 23 5.93 7.41 -14.81
CA HIS A 23 6.33 6.96 -13.49
C HIS A 23 5.51 5.74 -13.06
N TRP A 24 6.09 4.97 -12.14
CA TRP A 24 5.40 3.88 -11.47
C TRP A 24 5.54 4.05 -9.96
N SER A 25 4.42 3.91 -9.27
CA SER A 25 4.29 4.06 -7.82
C SER A 25 3.50 2.87 -7.30
N ASP A 26 4.10 2.11 -6.38
CA ASP A 26 3.42 0.99 -5.72
C ASP A 26 2.19 1.45 -4.93
N VAL A 27 2.26 2.63 -4.32
CA VAL A 27 1.14 3.25 -3.60
C VAL A 27 -0.01 3.62 -4.52
N ASP A 28 0.26 4.10 -5.74
CA ASP A 28 -0.81 4.46 -6.68
C ASP A 28 -1.48 3.19 -7.23
N ALA A 29 -0.66 2.18 -7.57
CA ALA A 29 -1.17 0.87 -7.99
C ALA A 29 -2.02 0.21 -6.90
N PHE A 30 -1.55 0.24 -5.64
CA PHE A 30 -2.29 -0.28 -4.49
C PHE A 30 -3.59 0.51 -4.24
N THR A 31 -3.52 1.84 -4.25
CA THR A 31 -4.69 2.70 -4.02
C THR A 31 -5.76 2.47 -5.09
N PHE A 32 -5.36 2.36 -6.36
CA PHE A 32 -6.26 2.04 -7.46
C PHE A 32 -6.99 0.70 -7.24
N GLN A 33 -6.25 -0.37 -6.93
CA GLN A 33 -6.86 -1.69 -6.68
C GLN A 33 -7.75 -1.68 -5.43
N PHE A 34 -7.36 -0.96 -4.38
CA PHE A 34 -8.14 -0.82 -3.16
C PHE A 34 -9.45 -0.07 -3.40
N GLU A 35 -9.43 1.01 -4.18
CA GLU A 35 -10.65 1.76 -4.53
C GLU A 35 -11.60 0.93 -5.37
N HIS A 36 -11.09 0.17 -6.34
CA HIS A 36 -11.88 -0.80 -7.12
C HIS A 36 -12.49 -1.90 -6.24
N LEU A 37 -11.73 -2.40 -5.26
CA LEU A 37 -12.23 -3.36 -4.28
C LEU A 37 -13.41 -2.76 -3.49
N LEU A 38 -13.26 -1.54 -2.98
CA LEU A 38 -14.29 -0.89 -2.16
C LEU A 38 -15.55 -0.52 -2.96
N ALA A 39 -15.39 -0.07 -4.20
CA ALA A 39 -16.51 0.42 -5.01
C ALA A 39 -17.38 -0.74 -5.52
N ASN A 40 -16.73 -1.78 -6.06
CA ASN A 40 -17.44 -2.79 -6.86
C ASN A 40 -17.18 -4.23 -6.41
N ASN A 41 -16.28 -4.47 -5.45
CA ASN A 41 -15.74 -5.81 -5.18
C ASN A 41 -15.12 -6.47 -6.43
N GLU A 42 -14.65 -5.64 -7.38
CA GLU A 42 -14.07 -6.03 -8.67
C GLU A 42 -12.58 -5.69 -8.73
N ALA A 43 -11.84 -5.95 -7.65
CA ALA A 43 -10.39 -5.89 -7.72
C ALA A 43 -9.85 -7.07 -8.50
N ASP A 44 -8.77 -6.86 -9.26
CA ASP A 44 -7.98 -7.98 -9.74
C ASP A 44 -7.28 -8.59 -8.53
N LEU A 45 -7.87 -9.68 -8.02
CA LEU A 45 -7.40 -10.39 -6.84
C LEU A 45 -5.93 -10.78 -6.98
N SER A 46 -5.51 -11.24 -8.16
CA SER A 46 -4.12 -11.64 -8.38
C SER A 46 -3.19 -10.43 -8.30
N ALA A 47 -3.59 -9.30 -8.90
CA ALA A 47 -2.81 -8.07 -8.83
C ALA A 47 -2.73 -7.53 -7.38
N LEU A 48 -3.85 -7.54 -6.65
CA LEU A 48 -3.90 -7.07 -5.26
C LEU A 48 -3.06 -7.94 -4.33
N MET A 49 -3.15 -9.27 -4.46
CA MET A 49 -2.30 -10.21 -3.73
C MET A 49 -0.82 -9.97 -4.04
N HIS A 50 -0.48 -9.77 -5.32
CA HIS A 50 0.88 -9.52 -5.74
C HIS A 50 1.45 -8.22 -5.16
N LEU A 51 0.66 -7.14 -5.21
CA LEU A 51 1.03 -5.85 -4.61
C LEU A 51 1.24 -6.01 -3.10
N ILE A 52 0.29 -6.64 -2.39
CA ILE A 52 0.42 -6.89 -0.96
C ILE A 52 1.69 -7.68 -0.65
N ASP A 53 2.01 -8.74 -1.41
CA ASP A 53 3.18 -9.59 -1.20
C ASP A 53 4.51 -8.90 -1.53
N GLN A 54 4.53 -7.92 -2.44
CA GLN A 54 5.73 -7.14 -2.76
C GLN A 54 5.94 -5.93 -1.85
N SER A 55 4.87 -5.31 -1.40
CA SER A 55 4.95 -4.06 -0.63
C SER A 55 5.37 -4.34 0.81
N GLY A 56 6.35 -3.56 1.30
CA GLY A 56 6.86 -3.67 2.66
C GLY A 56 5.90 -3.11 3.71
N ASP A 57 5.99 -3.57 4.96
CA ASP A 57 5.01 -3.28 6.01
C ASP A 57 4.97 -1.79 6.48
N THR A 58 5.76 -0.88 5.89
CA THR A 58 5.84 0.54 6.32
C THR A 58 6.11 1.47 5.16
N PHE A 59 5.30 2.52 5.03
CA PHE A 59 5.48 3.58 4.02
C PHE A 59 6.73 4.44 4.29
N LEU A 60 7.58 4.57 3.26
CA LEU A 60 8.85 5.31 3.28
C LEU A 60 9.72 4.99 4.50
N PRO A 61 10.15 3.72 4.69
CA PRO A 61 10.99 3.35 5.82
C PRO A 61 12.38 3.99 5.67
N GLY A 62 12.92 4.55 6.75
CA GLY A 62 14.25 5.19 6.74
C GLY A 62 14.34 6.54 6.02
N PHE A 63 13.30 6.99 5.31
CA PHE A 63 13.30 8.29 4.66
C PHE A 63 12.93 9.40 5.64
N SER A 64 13.73 10.47 5.68
CA SER A 64 13.46 11.66 6.49
C SER A 64 14.06 12.90 5.84
N VAL A 65 13.39 14.03 5.96
CA VAL A 65 13.94 15.33 5.50
C VAL A 65 14.37 16.13 6.71
N VAL A 66 15.69 16.26 6.89
CA VAL A 66 16.27 16.98 8.04
C VAL A 66 15.79 18.43 8.03
N GLY A 67 15.28 18.88 9.18
CA GLY A 67 14.80 20.25 9.36
C GLY A 67 13.39 20.55 8.82
N SER A 68 12.68 19.56 8.26
CA SER A 68 11.32 19.74 7.74
C SER A 68 10.27 19.03 8.61
N THR A 69 9.75 19.73 9.62
CA THR A 69 8.67 19.20 10.47
C THR A 69 7.40 18.91 9.66
N LEU A 70 7.09 19.76 8.68
CA LEU A 70 5.91 19.59 7.80
C LEU A 70 5.97 18.28 7.01
N PHE A 71 7.15 17.91 6.49
CA PHE A 71 7.32 16.64 5.79
C PHE A 71 7.11 15.45 6.73
N GLU A 72 7.67 15.51 7.94
CA GLU A 72 7.52 14.43 8.92
C GLU A 72 6.07 14.24 9.37
N GLU A 73 5.33 15.34 9.60
CA GLU A 73 3.89 15.29 9.90
C GLU A 73 3.06 14.75 8.73
N TRP A 74 3.37 15.17 7.50
CA TRP A 74 2.74 14.62 6.30
C TRP A 74 3.00 13.12 6.18
N LYS A 75 4.27 12.67 6.31
CA LYS A 75 4.65 11.26 6.23
C LYS A 75 3.95 10.44 7.31
N HIS A 76 3.80 10.98 8.52
CA HIS A 76 3.05 10.31 9.59
C HIS A 76 1.59 10.08 9.21
N ARG A 77 0.91 11.09 8.66
CA ARG A 77 -0.47 10.96 8.17
C ARG A 77 -0.58 9.95 7.04
N GLN A 78 0.33 9.98 6.07
CA GLN A 78 0.36 9.00 4.97
C GLN A 78 0.54 7.57 5.48
N ARG A 79 1.46 7.36 6.43
CA ARG A 79 1.65 6.04 7.07
C ARG A 79 0.38 5.53 7.72
N LEU A 80 -0.35 6.38 8.43
CA LEU A 80 -1.60 5.98 9.07
C LEU A 80 -2.67 5.61 8.03
N GLN A 81 -2.83 6.43 6.99
CA GLN A 81 -3.79 6.17 5.92
C GLN A 81 -3.49 4.85 5.19
N VAL A 82 -2.25 4.69 4.70
CA VAL A 82 -1.82 3.48 3.99
C VAL A 82 -1.96 2.24 4.88
N ARG A 83 -1.58 2.32 6.17
CA ARG A 83 -1.73 1.20 7.11
C ARG A 83 -3.19 0.79 7.30
N GLN A 84 -4.12 1.75 7.38
CA GLN A 84 -5.54 1.44 7.51
C GLN A 84 -6.10 0.73 6.26
N GLN A 85 -5.70 1.17 5.07
CA GLN A 85 -6.08 0.51 3.81
C GLN A 85 -5.52 -0.92 3.77
N TRP A 86 -4.25 -1.10 4.15
CA TRP A 86 -3.59 -2.40 4.17
C TRP A 86 -4.29 -3.41 5.08
N ILE A 87 -4.66 -2.99 6.29
CA ILE A 87 -5.39 -3.81 7.26
C ILE A 87 -6.71 -4.30 6.66
N ARG A 88 -7.47 -3.42 6.02
CA ARG A 88 -8.73 -3.76 5.35
C ARG A 88 -8.54 -4.76 4.22
N VAL A 89 -7.50 -4.59 3.41
CA VAL A 89 -7.18 -5.54 2.33
C VAL A 89 -6.78 -6.90 2.89
N LEU A 90 -5.94 -6.95 3.93
CA LEU A 90 -5.53 -8.22 4.55
C LEU A 90 -6.71 -8.97 5.16
N GLU A 91 -7.64 -8.26 5.79
CA GLU A 91 -8.88 -8.84 6.29
C GLU A 91 -9.74 -9.42 5.17
N TRP A 92 -9.93 -8.65 4.09
CA TRP A 92 -10.70 -9.10 2.94
C TRP A 92 -10.06 -10.32 2.26
N LEU A 93 -8.73 -10.32 2.09
CA LEU A 93 -8.00 -11.46 1.53
C LEU A 93 -8.08 -12.70 2.42
N ALA A 94 -7.96 -12.54 3.75
CA ALA A 94 -8.10 -13.66 4.69
C ALA A 94 -9.52 -14.24 4.65
N GLN A 95 -10.55 -13.39 4.61
CA GLN A 95 -11.94 -13.81 4.46
C GLN A 95 -12.17 -14.53 3.13
N HIS A 96 -11.67 -13.97 2.03
CA HIS A 96 -11.83 -14.57 0.69
C HIS A 96 -11.18 -15.95 0.62
N CYS A 97 -9.96 -16.10 1.17
CA CYS A 97 -9.29 -17.39 1.22
C CYS A 97 -9.96 -18.39 2.17
N TRP A 98 -10.62 -17.91 3.22
CA TRP A 98 -11.41 -18.76 4.11
C TRP A 98 -12.62 -19.32 3.38
N GLU A 99 -13.35 -18.48 2.64
CA GLU A 99 -14.52 -18.87 1.85
C GLU A 99 -14.16 -19.83 0.72
N SER A 100 -12.97 -19.71 0.13
CA SER A 100 -12.47 -20.65 -0.88
C SER A 100 -11.87 -21.94 -0.31
N GLY A 101 -11.68 -22.02 1.01
CA GLY A 101 -11.11 -23.17 1.70
C GLY A 101 -9.58 -23.27 1.64
N ASP A 102 -8.87 -22.24 1.15
CA ASP A 102 -7.41 -22.21 1.12
C ASP A 102 -6.84 -21.75 2.47
N LEU A 103 -6.67 -22.71 3.38
CA LEU A 103 -6.15 -22.46 4.72
C LEU A 103 -4.69 -21.95 4.73
N ILE A 104 -3.90 -22.26 3.70
CA ILE A 104 -2.52 -21.76 3.60
C ILE A 104 -2.55 -20.26 3.30
N CYS A 105 -3.43 -19.85 2.37
CA CYS A 105 -3.66 -18.45 2.06
C CYS A 105 -4.23 -17.68 3.27
N VAL A 106 -5.23 -18.24 3.97
CA VAL A 106 -5.80 -17.64 5.19
C VAL A 106 -4.70 -17.34 6.20
N ARG A 107 -3.91 -18.37 6.55
CA ARG A 107 -2.86 -18.24 7.55
C ARG A 107 -1.83 -17.19 7.16
N ARG A 108 -1.40 -17.15 5.88
CA ARG A 108 -0.46 -16.15 5.38
C ARG A 108 -0.94 -14.72 5.66
N TYR A 109 -2.19 -14.42 5.29
CA TYR A 109 -2.72 -13.07 5.47
C TYR A 109 -3.12 -12.76 6.90
N ALA A 110 -3.57 -13.75 7.67
CA ALA A 110 -3.82 -13.62 9.11
C ALA A 110 -2.53 -13.30 9.89
N GLU A 111 -1.43 -13.99 9.62
CA GLU A 111 -0.13 -13.70 10.25
C GLU A 111 0.35 -12.28 9.91
N ARG A 112 0.20 -11.85 8.65
CA ARG A 112 0.50 -10.45 8.25
C ARG A 112 -0.39 -9.45 8.96
N LEU A 113 -1.69 -9.71 9.03
CA LEU A 113 -2.65 -8.86 9.74
C LEU A 113 -2.28 -8.70 11.21
N VAL A 114 -1.88 -9.79 11.89
CA VAL A 114 -1.43 -9.73 13.30
C VAL A 114 -0.12 -8.94 13.44
N ARG A 115 0.85 -9.08 12.52
CA ARG A 115 2.07 -8.25 12.54
C ARG A 115 1.76 -6.77 12.35
N CYS A 116 0.86 -6.45 11.42
CA CYS A 116 0.49 -5.08 11.09
C CYS A 116 -0.47 -4.45 12.12
N ALA A 117 -1.33 -5.23 12.77
CA ALA A 117 -2.29 -4.76 13.75
C ALA A 117 -2.54 -5.86 14.81
N PRO A 118 -1.64 -5.99 15.80
CA PRO A 118 -1.75 -7.04 16.83
C PRO A 118 -3.05 -7.00 17.62
N TRP A 119 -3.66 -5.81 17.71
CA TRP A 119 -4.94 -5.58 18.38
C TRP A 119 -6.16 -5.97 17.53
N HIS A 120 -5.98 -6.35 16.26
CA HIS A 120 -7.08 -6.66 15.37
C HIS A 120 -7.61 -8.08 15.59
N LYS A 121 -8.87 -8.17 16.05
CA LYS A 121 -9.49 -9.43 16.50
C LYS A 121 -9.56 -10.51 15.41
N HIS A 122 -9.80 -10.11 14.14
CA HIS A 122 -9.92 -11.07 13.05
C HIS A 122 -8.60 -11.78 12.73
N GLY A 123 -7.45 -11.10 12.83
CA GLY A 123 -6.15 -11.73 12.62
C GLY A 123 -5.89 -12.84 13.64
N GLN A 124 -6.30 -12.65 14.88
CA GLN A 124 -6.19 -13.67 15.92
C GLN A 124 -7.21 -14.80 15.77
N ALA A 125 -8.40 -14.52 15.21
CA ALA A 125 -9.45 -15.52 15.03
C ALA A 125 -9.14 -16.53 13.89
N TYR A 126 -8.30 -16.14 12.93
CA TYR A 126 -7.88 -16.98 11.81
C TYR A 126 -6.61 -17.80 12.07
N LEU A 127 -5.95 -17.61 13.21
CA LEU A 127 -4.79 -18.40 13.67
C LEU A 127 -5.23 -19.53 14.60
#